data_AF-A0A3C0LAQ5-F1
#
_entry.id   AF-A0A3C0LAQ5-F1
#
_cell.length_a   1.000
_cell.length_b   1.000
_cell.length_c   1.000
_cell.angle_alpha   90.00
_cell.angle_beta   90.00
_cell.angle_gamma   90.00
#
_symmetry.space_group_name_H-M   'P 1'
#
loop_
_entity.id
_entity.type
_entity.pdbx_description
1 polymer ?
#
loop_
_entity_poly.entity_id
_entity_poly.type
_entity_poly.pdbx_seq_one_letter_code
_entity_poly.pdbx_strand_id
1 'polypeptide(L)'
;QHLYPFYKKELEKGMLTQEKAKELLECLWIKFNNQPAPPKVGVTLAESGTYTDFANINNGGLKVDGSDGVNDLTYLILDVIDEMRLLQPSTNIQLSKKSPDRFLKRAGEIIRKGWGQPSVFNAEEVIEEMLRQGKSIEDARCGGTSGCVETGAFG
;
A
#
# COMPACT_ATOMS: atom_id res chain seq x y z
N GLN A 1 -7.12 4.16 -1.76
CA GLN A 1 -8.49 4.52 -2.21
C GLN A 1 -9.45 4.77 -1.05
N HIS A 2 -9.68 3.79 -0.16
CA HIS A 2 -10.72 3.83 0.87
C HIS A 2 -10.65 5.01 1.87
N LEU A 3 -9.43 5.45 2.23
CA LEU A 3 -9.25 6.58 3.15
C LEU A 3 -9.37 7.96 2.46
N TYR A 4 -9.23 8.01 1.14
CA TYR A 4 -9.15 9.28 0.40
C TYR A 4 -10.41 10.16 0.51
N PRO A 5 -11.65 9.61 0.46
CA PRO A 5 -12.86 10.42 0.66
C PRO A 5 -12.91 11.14 2.01
N PHE A 6 -12.43 10.50 3.08
CA PHE A 6 -12.38 11.10 4.41
C PHE A 6 -11.31 12.19 4.48
N TYR A 7 -10.09 11.86 4.04
CA TYR A 7 -8.98 12.80 3.95
C TYR A 7 -9.36 14.07 3.19
N LYS A 8 -9.91 13.93 1.98
CA LYS A 8 -10.32 15.06 1.15
C LYS A 8 -11.41 15.91 1.82
N LYS A 9 -12.46 15.26 2.34
CA LYS A 9 -13.58 15.94 3.00
C LYS A 9 -13.14 16.74 4.24
N GLU A 10 -12.20 16.22 5.02
CA GLU A 10 -11.75 16.89 6.24
C GLU A 10 -10.77 18.04 5.95
N LEU A 11 -9.93 17.90 4.91
CA LEU A 11 -9.12 19.01 4.39
C LEU A 11 -10.00 20.16 3.90
N GLU A 12 -11.03 19.87 3.09
CA GLU A 12 -11.94 20.89 2.55
C GLU A 12 -12.71 21.65 3.65
N LYS A 13 -12.98 20.97 4.78
CA LYS A 13 -13.62 21.58 5.96
C LYS A 13 -12.64 22.31 6.88
N GLY A 14 -11.33 22.25 6.61
CA GLY A 14 -10.29 22.80 7.49
C GLY A 14 -10.18 22.10 8.85
N MET A 15 -10.76 20.90 9.00
CA MET A 15 -10.68 20.13 10.25
C MET A 15 -9.41 19.28 10.33
N LEU A 16 -8.84 18.96 9.17
CA LEU A 16 -7.58 18.25 9.02
C LEU A 16 -6.60 19.14 8.25
N THR A 17 -5.31 19.04 8.56
CA THR A 17 -4.22 19.57 7.72
C THR A 17 -3.41 18.42 7.17
N GLN A 18 -2.62 18.67 6.12
CA GLN A 18 -1.77 17.63 5.55
C GLN A 18 -0.76 17.10 6.56
N GLU A 19 -0.22 17.98 7.41
CA GLU A 19 0.73 17.64 8.48
C GLU A 19 0.06 16.74 9.53
N LYS A 20 -1.15 17.08 9.99
CA LYS A 20 -1.90 16.24 10.94
C LYS A 20 -2.28 14.90 10.34
N ALA A 21 -2.65 14.86 9.06
CA ALA A 21 -2.94 13.62 8.37
C ALA A 21 -1.71 12.70 8.30
N LYS A 22 -0.54 13.29 8.05
CA LYS A 22 0.74 12.58 8.04
C LYS A 22 1.08 12.04 9.43
N GLU A 23 0.95 12.86 10.47
CA GLU A 23 1.17 12.45 11.87
C GLU A 23 0.26 11.27 12.27
N LEU A 24 -1.01 11.28 11.85
CA LEU A 24 -1.92 10.16 12.08
C LEU A 24 -1.49 8.88 11.36
N LEU A 25 -0.97 8.99 10.13
CA LEU A 25 -0.40 7.86 9.41
C LEU A 25 0.89 7.36 10.07
N GLU A 26 1.79 8.24 10.50
CA GLU A 26 2.99 7.86 11.26
C GLU A 26 2.62 7.12 12.55
N CYS A 27 1.60 7.60 13.27
CA CYS A 27 1.05 6.89 14.43
C CYS A 27 0.56 5.48 14.07
N LEU A 28 -0.13 5.30 12.93
CA LEU A 28 -0.54 3.99 12.44
C LEU A 28 0.66 3.07 12.23
N TRP A 29 1.73 3.56 11.59
CA TRP A 29 2.98 2.81 11.39
C TRP A 29 3.62 2.40 12.72
N ILE A 30 3.70 3.31 13.69
CA ILE A 30 4.19 3.00 15.03
C ILE A 30 3.35 1.89 15.68
N LYS A 31 2.02 1.95 15.56
CA LYS A 31 1.14 0.94 16.16
C LYS A 31 1.35 -0.45 15.56
N PHE A 32 1.55 -0.56 14.25
CA PHE A 32 1.90 -1.85 13.63
C PHE A 32 3.23 -2.42 14.14
N ASN A 33 4.22 -1.58 14.46
CA ASN A 33 5.52 -2.05 14.97
C ASN A 33 5.52 -2.28 16.48
N ASN A 34 4.53 -1.78 17.22
CA ASN A 34 4.36 -2.02 18.65
C ASN A 34 3.69 -3.37 18.96
N GLN A 35 3.17 -4.06 17.95
CA GLN A 35 2.55 -5.37 18.08
C GLN A 35 3.23 -6.36 17.11
N PRO A 36 4.46 -6.81 17.41
CA PRO A 36 5.14 -7.77 16.55
C PRO A 36 4.38 -9.10 16.51
N ALA A 37 4.51 -9.79 15.38
CA ALA A 37 4.00 -11.14 15.21
C ALA A 37 4.53 -12.07 16.31
N PRO A 38 3.75 -13.08 16.75
CA PRO A 38 4.28 -14.14 17.59
C PRO A 38 5.50 -14.80 16.92
N PRO A 39 6.49 -15.28 17.73
CA PRO A 39 7.65 -15.98 17.20
C PRO A 39 7.23 -17.11 16.26
N LYS A 40 7.77 -17.09 15.04
CA LYS A 40 7.54 -18.14 14.05
C LYS A 40 8.21 -19.44 14.52
N VAL A 41 7.55 -20.58 14.33
CA VAL A 41 8.02 -21.92 14.75
C VAL A 41 7.78 -22.96 13.66
N GLY A 42 8.57 -24.05 13.67
CA GLY A 42 8.45 -25.14 12.70
C GLY A 42 8.61 -24.65 11.27
N VAL A 43 7.64 -24.96 10.40
CA VAL A 43 7.63 -24.57 8.98
C VAL A 43 7.73 -23.04 8.83
N THR A 44 6.98 -22.28 9.64
CA THR A 44 6.97 -20.82 9.53
C THR A 44 8.32 -20.18 9.83
N LEU A 45 9.14 -20.79 10.70
CA LEU A 45 10.51 -20.31 10.97
C LEU A 45 11.46 -20.60 9.79
N ALA A 46 11.26 -21.74 9.11
CA ALA A 46 12.03 -22.10 7.93
C ALA A 46 11.71 -21.19 6.72
N GLU A 47 10.47 -20.68 6.66
CA GLU A 47 10.01 -19.75 5.61
C GLU A 47 10.38 -18.29 5.91
N SER A 48 10.27 -17.85 7.17
CA SER A 48 10.57 -16.48 7.57
C SER A 48 10.93 -16.36 9.05
N GLY A 49 12.16 -15.92 9.33
CA GLY A 49 12.62 -15.58 10.69
C GLY A 49 12.19 -14.19 11.18
N THR A 50 11.15 -13.60 10.59
CA THR A 50 10.72 -12.23 10.87
C THR A 50 9.66 -12.17 11.96
N TYR A 51 9.54 -11.00 12.59
CA TYR A 51 8.44 -10.66 13.51
C TYR A 51 7.33 -9.85 12.82
N THR A 52 7.24 -9.95 11.49
CA THR A 52 6.26 -9.20 10.71
C THR A 52 4.95 -9.99 10.59
N ASP A 53 3.83 -9.31 10.82
CA ASP A 53 2.49 -9.83 10.54
C ASP A 53 2.07 -9.73 9.07
N PHE A 54 2.97 -9.30 8.18
CA PHE A 54 2.74 -9.16 6.73
C PHE A 54 1.50 -8.32 6.35
N ALA A 55 1.12 -7.37 7.21
CA ALA A 55 0.13 -6.35 6.87
C ALA A 55 0.65 -5.47 5.74
N ASN A 56 -0.11 -5.39 4.64
CA ASN A 56 0.33 -4.77 3.39
C ASN A 56 -0.65 -3.68 2.93
N ILE A 57 -0.12 -2.49 2.65
CA ILE A 57 -0.88 -1.35 2.14
C ILE A 57 -0.61 -1.17 0.65
N ASN A 58 -1.69 -1.24 -0.14
CA ASN A 58 -1.67 -1.07 -1.59
C ASN A 58 -1.94 0.39 -1.96
N ASN A 59 -1.07 0.99 -2.77
CA ASN A 59 -1.18 2.38 -3.20
C ASN A 59 -1.22 2.51 -4.73
N GLY A 60 -1.95 3.51 -5.23
CA GLY A 60 -2.16 3.67 -6.68
C GLY A 60 -3.21 2.70 -7.21
N GLY A 61 -2.85 1.96 -8.26
CA GLY A 61 -3.71 1.01 -8.96
C GLY A 61 -4.76 1.69 -9.85
N LEU A 62 -5.84 0.96 -10.14
CA LEU A 62 -6.99 1.46 -10.88
C LEU A 62 -8.20 1.56 -9.95
N LYS A 63 -9.09 2.52 -10.20
CA LYS A 63 -10.41 2.59 -9.56
C LYS A 63 -11.37 1.59 -10.19
N VAL A 64 -12.55 1.39 -9.59
CA VAL A 64 -13.63 0.53 -10.12
C VAL A 64 -13.95 0.82 -11.58
N ASP A 65 -14.05 2.11 -11.93
CA ASP A 65 -14.31 2.59 -13.29
C ASP A 65 -13.12 2.42 -14.26
N GLY A 66 -11.98 1.91 -13.77
CA GLY A 66 -10.75 1.72 -14.52
C GLY A 66 -9.93 3.00 -14.69
N SER A 67 -10.28 4.12 -14.06
CA SER A 67 -9.45 5.33 -14.02
C SER A 67 -8.25 5.17 -13.07
N ASP A 68 -7.27 6.07 -13.17
CA ASP A 68 -6.10 6.07 -12.29
C ASP A 68 -6.49 6.23 -10.81
N GLY A 69 -5.89 5.40 -9.96
CA GLY A 69 -6.09 5.42 -8.51
C GLY A 69 -5.17 6.40 -7.77
N VAL A 70 -4.08 6.87 -8.37
CA VAL A 70 -3.12 7.74 -7.67
C VAL A 70 -3.79 9.05 -7.24
N ASN A 71 -3.52 9.48 -6.01
CA ASN A 71 -4.08 10.70 -5.41
C ASN A 71 -3.13 11.29 -4.35
N ASP A 72 -3.46 12.42 -3.75
CA ASP A 72 -2.56 13.11 -2.80
C ASP A 72 -2.22 12.27 -1.56
N LEU A 73 -3.17 11.47 -1.06
CA LEU A 73 -2.93 10.57 0.06
C LEU A 73 -1.91 9.46 -0.30
N THR A 74 -1.83 9.09 -1.58
CA THR A 74 -0.81 8.14 -2.07
C THR A 74 0.59 8.70 -1.86
N TYR A 75 0.81 9.96 -2.21
CA TYR A 75 2.11 10.62 -2.01
C TYR A 75 2.41 10.84 -0.53
N LEU A 76 1.39 11.17 0.27
CA LEU A 76 1.55 11.31 1.71
C LEU A 76 2.02 10.01 2.37
N ILE A 77 1.46 8.85 1.96
CA ILE A 77 1.91 7.54 2.43
C ILE A 77 3.36 7.25 2.00
N LEU A 78 3.73 7.62 0.76
CA LEU A 78 5.11 7.49 0.29
C LEU A 78 6.09 8.33 1.14
N ASP A 79 5.68 9.52 1.58
CA ASP A 79 6.50 10.35 2.46
C ASP A 79 6.62 9.74 3.87
N VAL A 80 5.54 9.15 4.40
CA VAL A 80 5.56 8.44 5.70
C VAL A 80 6.56 7.29 5.68
N ILE A 81 6.55 6.43 4.64
CA ILE A 81 7.48 5.29 4.59
C ILE A 81 8.93 5.73 4.40
N ASP A 82 9.15 6.83 3.69
CA ASP A 82 10.47 7.41 3.45
C ASP A 82 11.11 7.93 4.75
N GLU A 83 10.29 8.56 5.59
CA GLU A 83 10.73 9.17 6.84
C GLU A 83 10.82 8.15 7.98
N MET A 84 9.79 7.33 8.16
CA MET A 84 9.67 6.43 9.32
C MET A 84 10.62 5.24 9.23
N ARG A 85 10.86 4.71 8.02
CA ARG A 85 11.77 3.57 7.77
C ARG A 85 11.49 2.36 8.66
N LEU A 86 10.22 2.16 9.01
CA LEU A 86 9.75 1.04 9.80
C LEU A 86 9.43 -0.16 8.91
N LEU A 87 9.57 -1.36 9.45
CA LEU A 87 9.35 -2.61 8.72
C LEU A 87 7.86 -2.83 8.38
N GLN A 88 6.96 -2.34 9.23
CA GLN A 88 5.52 -2.54 9.09
C GLN A 88 4.71 -1.24 9.17
N PRO A 89 3.48 -1.21 8.63
CA PRO A 89 2.98 -2.14 7.62
C PRO A 89 3.86 -2.07 6.35
N SER A 90 3.96 -3.18 5.63
CA SER A 90 4.60 -3.16 4.32
C SER A 90 3.77 -2.29 3.37
N THR A 91 4.45 -1.62 2.46
CA THR A 91 3.81 -0.69 1.54
C THR A 91 4.24 -1.01 0.13
N ASN A 92 3.26 -1.11 -0.76
CA ASN A 92 3.50 -1.33 -2.17
C ASN A 92 2.84 -0.28 -3.04
N ILE A 93 3.36 -0.14 -4.26
CA ILE A 93 2.70 0.57 -5.34
C ILE A 93 2.17 -0.42 -6.37
N GLN A 94 0.92 -0.22 -6.77
CA GLN A 94 0.27 -0.91 -7.89
C GLN A 94 0.38 0.02 -9.11
N LEU A 95 1.32 -0.27 -10.00
CA LEU A 95 1.64 0.56 -11.14
C LEU A 95 0.82 0.12 -12.36
N SER A 96 0.08 1.07 -12.95
CA SER A 96 -0.65 0.86 -14.20
C SER A 96 -0.08 1.73 -15.32
N LYS A 97 -0.38 1.39 -16.58
CA LYS A 97 -0.18 2.28 -17.74
C LYS A 97 -0.88 3.64 -17.60
N LYS A 98 -1.90 3.74 -16.75
CA LYS A 98 -2.61 5.00 -16.47
C LYS A 98 -1.99 5.80 -15.33
N SER A 99 -1.04 5.23 -14.59
CA SER A 99 -0.41 5.91 -13.48
C SER A 99 0.50 7.05 -13.98
N PRO A 100 0.52 8.19 -13.28
CA PRO A 100 1.39 9.30 -13.66
C PRO A 100 2.87 8.97 -13.42
N ASP A 101 3.75 9.41 -14.31
CA ASP A 101 5.21 9.22 -14.19
C ASP A 101 5.77 9.68 -12.84
N ARG A 102 5.21 10.75 -12.27
CA ARG A 102 5.60 11.26 -10.95
C ARG A 102 5.48 10.19 -9.86
N PHE A 103 4.48 9.32 -9.94
CA PHE A 103 4.26 8.26 -8.96
C PHE A 103 5.40 7.23 -8.99
N LEU A 104 5.76 6.74 -10.17
CA LEU A 104 6.89 5.83 -10.36
C LEU A 104 8.21 6.49 -9.94
N LYS A 105 8.43 7.75 -10.33
CA LYS A 105 9.65 8.50 -9.96
C LYS A 105 9.77 8.65 -8.45
N ARG A 106 8.69 9.03 -7.75
CA ARG A 106 8.68 9.14 -6.28
C ARG A 106 8.99 7.81 -5.60
N ALA A 107 8.40 6.70 -6.06
CA ALA A 107 8.73 5.37 -5.54
C ALA A 107 10.21 5.03 -5.78
N GLY A 108 10.75 5.32 -6.97
CA GLY A 108 12.17 5.13 -7.29
C GLY A 108 13.13 5.93 -6.39
N GLU A 109 12.75 7.16 -6.01
CA GLU A 109 13.50 7.99 -5.06
C GLU A 109 13.59 7.40 -3.65
N ILE A 110 12.61 6.59 -3.26
CA ILE A 110 12.55 5.89 -1.97
C ILE A 110 13.35 4.59 -2.10
N ILE A 111 13.10 3.79 -3.14
CA ILE A 111 13.78 2.53 -3.43
C ILE A 111 15.30 2.71 -3.46
N ARG A 112 15.80 3.77 -4.12
CA ARG A 112 17.24 4.03 -4.24
C ARG A 112 17.96 4.22 -2.91
N LYS A 113 17.23 4.47 -1.81
CA LYS A 113 17.81 4.69 -0.48
C LYS A 113 18.02 3.39 0.31
N GLY A 114 17.48 2.26 -0.17
CA GLY A 114 17.98 0.92 0.20
C GLY A 114 17.35 0.21 1.40
N TRP A 115 16.19 0.64 1.91
CA TRP A 115 15.46 -0.06 2.99
C TRP A 115 14.42 -1.08 2.49
N GLY A 116 14.38 -1.36 1.18
CA GLY A 116 13.54 -2.42 0.62
C GLY A 116 12.05 -2.07 0.42
N GLN A 117 11.67 -0.78 0.48
CA GLN A 117 10.30 -0.32 0.21
C GLN A 117 10.26 0.87 -0.77
N PRO A 118 9.12 1.15 -1.42
CA PRO A 118 7.96 0.25 -1.57
C PRO A 118 8.26 -0.89 -2.55
N SER A 119 7.54 -2.00 -2.43
CA SER A 119 7.47 -3.00 -3.50
C SER A 119 6.69 -2.45 -4.70
N VAL A 120 7.00 -2.93 -5.90
CA VAL A 120 6.34 -2.48 -7.14
C VAL A 120 5.63 -3.67 -7.79
N PHE A 121 4.33 -3.53 -8.01
CA PHE A 121 3.50 -4.54 -8.67
C PHE A 121 2.91 -3.97 -9.97
N ASN A 122 2.81 -4.82 -10.99
CA ASN A 122 2.11 -4.53 -12.23
C ASN A 122 0.60 -4.67 -11.98
N ALA A 123 -0.12 -3.56 -11.95
CA ALA A 123 -1.55 -3.54 -11.61
C ALA A 123 -2.39 -4.32 -12.63
N GLU A 124 -2.04 -4.27 -13.92
CA GLU A 124 -2.73 -5.05 -14.95
C GLU A 124 -2.57 -6.55 -14.74
N GLU A 125 -1.37 -7.04 -14.40
CA GLU A 125 -1.14 -8.47 -14.12
C GLU A 125 -1.87 -8.94 -12.85
N VAL A 126 -1.88 -8.11 -11.80
CA VAL A 126 -2.63 -8.41 -10.57
C VAL A 126 -4.12 -8.56 -10.85
N ILE A 127 -4.68 -7.68 -11.69
CA ILE A 127 -6.07 -7.76 -12.15
C ILE A 127 -6.29 -9.01 -13.00
N GLU A 128 -5.42 -9.28 -13.97
CA GLU A 128 -5.53 -10.44 -14.85
C GLU A 128 -5.53 -11.76 -14.08
N GLU A 129 -4.70 -11.90 -13.05
CA GLU A 129 -4.67 -13.11 -12.22
C GLU A 129 -6.01 -13.31 -11.49
N MET A 130 -6.57 -12.26 -10.89
CA MET A 130 -7.88 -12.36 -10.22
C MET A 130 -9.01 -12.70 -11.19
N LEU A 131 -8.98 -12.14 -12.41
CA LEU A 131 -9.94 -12.50 -13.45
C LEU A 131 -9.83 -13.98 -13.84
N ARG A 132 -8.61 -14.54 -13.92
CA ARG A 132 -8.39 -15.97 -14.18
C ARG A 132 -8.95 -16.85 -13.07
N GLN A 133 -8.94 -16.37 -11.82
CA GLN A 133 -9.56 -17.02 -10.67
C GLN A 133 -11.09 -16.81 -10.59
N GLY A 134 -11.71 -16.20 -11.62
CA GLY A 134 -13.16 -16.04 -11.72
C GLY A 134 -13.74 -14.85 -10.97
N LYS A 135 -12.93 -13.86 -10.56
CA LYS A 135 -13.41 -12.61 -9.95
C LYS A 135 -14.06 -11.70 -10.99
N SER A 136 -14.98 -10.84 -10.54
CA SER A 136 -15.50 -9.76 -11.36
C SER A 136 -14.41 -8.73 -11.66
N ILE A 137 -14.59 -7.92 -12.70
CA ILE A 137 -13.63 -6.85 -13.03
C ILE A 137 -13.60 -5.76 -11.95
N GLU A 138 -14.74 -5.51 -11.30
CA GLU A 138 -14.89 -4.60 -10.18
C GLU A 138 -14.08 -5.09 -8.97
N ASP A 139 -14.24 -6.37 -8.59
CA ASP A 139 -13.49 -6.97 -7.48
C ASP A 139 -11.99 -7.00 -7.78
N ALA A 140 -11.62 -7.34 -9.03
CA ALA A 140 -10.23 -7.40 -9.44
C ALA A 140 -9.55 -6.01 -9.39
N ARG A 141 -10.26 -4.94 -9.79
CA ARG A 141 -9.75 -3.56 -9.69
C ARG A 141 -9.70 -3.06 -8.25
N CYS A 142 -10.63 -3.49 -7.41
CA CYS A 142 -10.64 -3.16 -5.98
C CYS A 142 -9.67 -4.01 -5.15
N GLY A 143 -9.14 -5.10 -5.70
CA GLY A 143 -8.14 -5.95 -5.06
C GLY A 143 -6.72 -5.40 -5.14
N GLY A 144 -5.76 -6.28 -4.85
CA GLY A 144 -4.34 -5.96 -4.88
C GLY A 144 -3.50 -7.12 -4.40
N THR A 145 -2.38 -6.82 -3.77
CA THR A 145 -1.52 -7.82 -3.13
C THR A 145 -1.71 -7.83 -1.63
N SER A 146 -1.68 -9.02 -1.04
CA SER A 146 -1.74 -9.27 0.38
C SER A 146 -0.44 -9.94 0.81
N GLY A 147 -0.10 -9.86 2.10
CA GLY A 147 1.07 -10.52 2.63
C GLY A 147 2.36 -10.05 1.95
N CYS A 148 2.99 -10.97 1.22
CA CYS A 148 4.20 -10.72 0.46
C CYS A 148 3.88 -10.26 -0.97
N VAL A 149 3.23 -11.12 -1.76
CA VAL A 149 3.02 -10.94 -3.21
C VAL A 149 1.70 -11.55 -3.70
N GLU A 150 0.92 -12.15 -2.82
CA GLU A 150 -0.28 -12.91 -3.15
C GLU A 150 -1.39 -11.98 -3.64
N THR A 151 -1.99 -12.27 -4.80
CA THR A 151 -3.08 -11.46 -5.33
C THR A 151 -4.42 -11.84 -4.70
N GLY A 152 -5.28 -10.87 -4.47
CA GLY A 152 -6.59 -11.12 -3.89
C GLY A 152 -7.53 -9.92 -3.96
N ALA A 153 -8.83 -10.21 -4.07
CA ALA A 153 -9.87 -9.22 -3.88
C ALA A 153 -9.99 -8.91 -2.38
N PHE A 154 -10.11 -7.63 -2.04
CA PHE A 154 -10.36 -7.24 -0.65
C PHE A 154 -11.84 -7.48 -0.30
N GLY A 155 -12.08 -7.96 0.91
CA GLY A 155 -13.42 -8.30 1.41
C GLY A 155 -14.25 -7.10 1.86
#